data_AF-X0T5N1-F1
#
_entry.id   AF-X0T5N1-F1
#
_cell.length_a   1.000
_cell.length_b   1.000
_cell.length_c   1.000
_cell.angle_alpha   90.00
_cell.angle_beta   90.00
_cell.angle_gamma   90.00
#
_symmetry.space_group_name_H-M   'P 1'
#
loop_
_entity.id
_entity.type
_entity.pdbx_description
1 polymer ?
#
loop_
_entity_poly.entity_id
_entity_poly.type
_entity_poly.pdbx_seq_one_letter_code
_entity_poly.pdbx_strand_id
1 'polypeptide(L)'
;AMFSLKIEAGKKAQITDDFMIIARIESLIAGKSISDALERAIMYIAFGADGIMIHSKKKKPDEILEFCYRFGKLKYQVPLVVVPTSYNSITEDELIEAGVSVVIYANHLLRSSFNVMKTVANMILFWGRANKADKLCTPVKDLFKVVGK
;
A
#
# COMPACT_ATOMS: atom_id res chain seq x y z
N ALA A 1 -23.03 4.95 -4.23
CA ALA A 1 -24.01 3.85 -4.21
C ALA A 1 -23.48 2.57 -4.86
N MET A 2 -23.20 2.53 -6.18
CA MET A 2 -22.86 1.25 -6.87
C MET A 2 -21.65 0.49 -6.27
N PHE A 3 -20.58 1.19 -5.87
CA PHE A 3 -19.41 0.52 -5.28
C PHE A 3 -19.70 -0.08 -3.90
N SER A 4 -20.58 0.54 -3.11
CA SER A 4 -20.97 0.04 -1.78
C SER A 4 -21.68 -1.32 -1.87
N LEU A 5 -22.50 -1.54 -2.91
CA LEU A 5 -23.14 -2.84 -3.14
C LEU A 5 -22.13 -3.95 -3.47
N LYS A 6 -20.98 -3.61 -4.06
CA LYS A 6 -19.91 -4.60 -4.28
C LYS A 6 -19.25 -5.03 -2.97
N ILE A 7 -19.09 -4.10 -2.03
CA ILE A 7 -18.55 -4.38 -0.69
C ILE A 7 -19.52 -5.32 0.03
N GLU A 8 -20.80 -4.97 0.08
CA GLU A 8 -21.81 -5.81 0.74
C GLU A 8 -21.93 -7.19 0.10
N ALA A 9 -21.92 -7.28 -1.25
CA ALA A 9 -21.92 -8.56 -1.95
C ALA A 9 -20.67 -9.38 -1.62
N GLY A 10 -19.50 -8.74 -1.54
CA GLY A 10 -18.26 -9.38 -1.13
C GLY A 10 -18.33 -9.91 0.30
N LYS A 11 -18.85 -9.12 1.25
CA LYS A 11 -19.05 -9.53 2.65
C LYS A 11 -20.01 -10.72 2.76
N LYS A 12 -21.12 -10.71 2.01
CA LYS A 12 -22.07 -11.84 1.97
C LYS A 12 -21.48 -13.12 1.37
N ALA A 13 -20.46 -13.01 0.53
CA ALA A 13 -19.80 -14.15 -0.11
C ALA A 13 -18.65 -14.74 0.73
N GLN A 14 -18.31 -14.16 1.88
CA GLN A 14 -17.23 -14.64 2.72
C GLN A 14 -17.59 -16.00 3.35
N ILE A 15 -16.62 -16.90 3.39
CA ILE A 15 -16.77 -18.21 4.06
C ILE A 15 -16.46 -18.08 5.57
N THR A 16 -15.55 -17.16 5.91
CA THR A 16 -15.04 -16.95 7.27
C THR A 16 -15.01 -15.47 7.60
N ASP A 17 -15.23 -15.13 8.87
CA ASP A 17 -15.16 -13.74 9.36
C ASP A 17 -13.72 -13.18 9.39
N ASP A 18 -12.70 -14.03 9.29
CA ASP A 18 -11.29 -13.62 9.27
C ASP A 18 -10.87 -12.93 7.95
N PHE A 19 -11.63 -13.13 6.87
CA PHE A 19 -11.31 -12.51 5.58
C PHE A 19 -11.79 -11.06 5.58
N MET A 20 -10.86 -10.12 5.39
CA MET A 20 -11.15 -8.68 5.40
C MET A 20 -11.34 -8.11 3.98
N ILE A 21 -12.33 -7.24 3.81
CA ILE A 21 -12.51 -6.40 2.63
C ILE A 21 -12.13 -4.96 2.95
N ILE A 22 -10.99 -4.53 2.42
CA ILE A 22 -10.50 -3.16 2.56
C ILE A 22 -10.93 -2.34 1.35
N ALA A 23 -11.72 -1.29 1.59
CA ALA A 23 -12.21 -0.43 0.52
C ALA A 23 -11.20 0.69 0.21
N ARG A 24 -10.65 0.65 -1.00
CA ARG A 24 -9.71 1.65 -1.52
C ARG A 24 -10.44 2.87 -2.08
N ILE A 25 -10.08 4.05 -1.59
CA ILE A 25 -10.66 5.34 -1.99
C ILE A 25 -9.68 6.09 -2.88
N GLU A 26 -10.10 6.34 -4.12
CA GLU A 26 -9.30 7.02 -5.16
C GLU A 26 -9.69 8.49 -5.37
N SER A 27 -10.47 9.09 -4.45
CA SER A 27 -10.95 10.47 -4.58
C SER A 27 -9.80 11.47 -4.76
N LEU A 28 -8.78 11.42 -3.90
CA LEU A 28 -7.65 12.36 -3.98
C LEU A 28 -6.79 12.11 -5.23
N ILE A 29 -6.65 10.85 -5.66
CA ILE A 29 -5.97 10.49 -6.91
C ILE A 29 -6.68 11.10 -8.13
N ALA A 30 -8.01 11.07 -8.11
CA ALA A 30 -8.89 11.66 -9.10
C ALA A 30 -9.04 13.19 -8.97
N GLY A 31 -8.32 13.84 -8.03
CA GLY A 31 -8.36 15.29 -7.84
C GLY A 31 -9.62 15.81 -7.13
N LYS A 32 -10.38 14.93 -6.48
CA LYS A 32 -11.54 15.30 -5.66
C LYS A 32 -11.12 15.74 -4.25
N SER A 33 -12.07 16.34 -3.53
CA SER A 33 -11.86 16.86 -2.19
C SER A 33 -11.78 15.76 -1.12
N ILE A 34 -11.22 16.12 0.04
CA ILE A 34 -11.21 15.26 1.24
C ILE A 34 -12.63 14.97 1.71
N SER A 35 -13.58 15.89 1.53
CA SER A 35 -14.98 15.64 1.86
C SER A 35 -15.59 14.51 1.01
N ASP A 36 -15.32 14.48 -0.31
CA ASP A 36 -15.75 13.35 -1.18
C ASP A 36 -15.12 12.02 -0.71
N ALA A 37 -13.85 12.05 -0.32
CA ALA A 37 -13.17 10.88 0.22
C ALA A 37 -13.82 10.38 1.53
N LEU A 38 -14.18 11.29 2.46
CA LEU A 38 -14.81 10.94 3.73
C LEU A 38 -16.24 10.43 3.54
N GLU A 39 -17.04 11.07 2.68
CA GLU A 39 -18.39 10.60 2.34
C GLU A 39 -18.35 9.17 1.80
N ARG A 40 -17.37 8.86 0.94
CA ARG A 40 -17.14 7.49 0.46
C ARG A 40 -16.73 6.56 1.57
N ALA A 41 -15.81 6.97 2.45
CA ALA A 41 -15.38 6.16 3.58
C ALA A 41 -16.56 5.77 4.48
N ILE A 42 -17.41 6.74 4.84
CA ILE A 42 -18.63 6.52 5.62
C ILE A 42 -19.55 5.53 4.89
N MET A 43 -19.80 5.74 3.59
CA MET A 43 -20.64 4.86 2.79
C MET A 43 -20.07 3.46 2.61
N TYR A 44 -18.75 3.28 2.66
CA TYR A 44 -18.10 1.98 2.52
C TYR A 44 -18.12 1.22 3.85
N ILE A 45 -17.88 1.92 4.97
CA ILE A 45 -18.02 1.38 6.33
C ILE A 45 -19.45 0.92 6.57
N ALA A 46 -20.45 1.74 6.21
CA ALA A 46 -21.86 1.39 6.38
C ALA A 46 -22.30 0.13 5.60
N PHE A 47 -21.56 -0.25 4.55
CA PHE A 47 -21.81 -1.46 3.74
C PHE A 47 -20.87 -2.61 4.10
N GLY A 48 -20.13 -2.50 5.21
CA GLY A 48 -19.37 -3.59 5.80
C GLY A 48 -17.90 -3.66 5.39
N ALA A 49 -17.29 -2.58 4.88
CA ALA A 49 -15.84 -2.56 4.68
C ALA A 49 -15.12 -2.72 6.02
N ASP A 50 -14.20 -3.69 6.11
CA ASP A 50 -13.42 -3.98 7.33
C ASP A 50 -12.23 -3.03 7.49
N GLY A 51 -11.93 -2.23 6.47
CA GLY A 51 -10.88 -1.23 6.50
C GLY A 51 -11.06 -0.23 5.38
N ILE A 52 -10.51 0.97 5.55
CA ILE A 52 -10.46 2.00 4.52
C ILE A 52 -9.01 2.20 4.11
N MET A 53 -8.75 2.17 2.81
CA MET A 53 -7.46 2.58 2.28
C MET A 53 -7.58 3.92 1.56
N ILE A 54 -6.93 4.95 2.10
CA ILE A 54 -6.86 6.27 1.47
C ILE A 54 -5.55 6.40 0.69
N HIS A 55 -5.64 6.92 -0.55
CA HIS A 55 -4.47 7.06 -1.41
C HIS A 55 -4.29 8.48 -1.94
N SER A 56 -3.03 8.87 -2.08
CA SER A 56 -2.58 10.17 -2.56
C SER A 56 -1.38 10.00 -3.49
N LYS A 57 -1.30 10.83 -4.53
CA LYS A 57 -0.14 10.94 -5.42
C LYS A 57 0.72 12.17 -5.13
N LYS A 58 0.39 12.98 -4.12
CA LYS A 58 1.17 14.16 -3.75
C LYS A 58 2.48 13.75 -3.10
N LYS A 59 3.45 14.66 -3.17
CA LYS A 59 4.78 14.50 -2.55
C LYS A 59 4.79 14.81 -1.06
N LYS A 60 3.83 15.58 -0.57
CA LYS A 60 3.68 15.90 0.84
C LYS A 60 2.51 15.12 1.46
N PRO A 61 2.59 14.75 2.75
CA PRO A 61 1.57 13.96 3.41
C PRO A 61 0.33 14.77 3.86
N ASP A 62 0.32 16.09 3.66
CA ASP A 62 -0.69 17.01 4.23
C ASP A 62 -2.14 16.54 4.02
N GLU A 63 -2.49 16.10 2.80
CA GLU A 63 -3.87 15.67 2.50
C GLU A 63 -4.22 14.32 3.13
N ILE A 64 -3.23 13.45 3.34
CA ILE A 64 -3.41 12.19 4.05
C ILE A 64 -3.61 12.48 5.53
N LEU A 65 -2.77 13.33 6.12
CA LEU A 65 -2.89 13.72 7.53
C LEU A 65 -4.22 14.42 7.82
N GLU A 66 -4.67 15.32 6.93
CA GLU A 66 -5.99 15.96 7.05
C GLU A 66 -7.13 14.93 6.96
N PHE A 67 -7.04 13.98 6.02
CA PHE A 67 -8.01 12.89 5.95
C PHE A 67 -8.01 12.06 7.24
N CYS A 68 -6.85 11.65 7.74
CA CYS A 68 -6.71 10.86 8.96
C CYS A 68 -7.34 11.59 10.17
N TYR A 69 -7.03 12.88 10.34
CA TYR A 69 -7.60 13.72 11.40
C TYR A 69 -9.13 13.78 11.34
N ARG A 70 -9.71 13.96 10.14
CA ARG A 70 -11.18 14.03 9.98
C ARG A 70 -11.83 12.65 10.10
N PHE A 71 -11.18 11.60 9.61
CA PHE A 71 -11.63 10.21 9.72
C PHE A 71 -11.65 9.76 11.19
N GLY A 72 -10.65 10.16 11.98
CA GLY A 72 -10.58 9.90 13.42
C GLY A 72 -11.67 10.58 14.26
N LYS A 73 -12.49 11.46 13.66
CA LYS A 73 -13.67 12.07 14.29
C LYS A 73 -14.98 11.37 13.96
N LEU A 74 -14.96 10.34 13.10
CA LEU A 74 -16.16 9.59 12.76
C LEU A 74 -16.62 8.73 13.95
N LYS A 75 -17.94 8.58 14.10
CA LYS A 75 -18.56 7.78 15.18
C LYS A 75 -18.17 6.30 15.11
N TYR A 76 -18.03 5.78 13.90
CA TYR A 76 -17.64 4.40 13.64
C TYR A 76 -16.41 4.42 12.74
N GLN A 77 -15.37 3.74 13.18
CA GLN A 77 -14.08 3.69 12.50
C GLN A 77 -13.69 2.24 12.28
N VAL A 78 -12.94 2.04 11.21
CA VAL A 78 -12.32 0.78 10.84
C VAL A 78 -10.84 1.05 10.59
N PRO A 79 -9.96 0.03 10.65
CA PRO A 79 -8.54 0.19 10.35
C PRO A 79 -8.27 1.04 9.11
N LEU A 80 -7.41 2.04 9.29
CA LEU A 80 -7.01 2.95 8.22
C LEU A 80 -5.70 2.47 7.59
N VAL A 81 -5.70 2.34 6.27
CA VAL A 81 -4.58 1.85 5.48
C VAL A 81 -4.05 2.96 4.57
N VAL A 82 -2.72 3.11 4.53
CA VAL A 82 -2.05 4.11 3.69
C VAL A 82 -0.92 3.48 2.88
N VAL A 83 -0.53 4.17 1.81
CA VAL A 83 0.52 3.74 0.88
C VAL A 83 1.46 4.92 0.60
N PRO A 84 2.49 5.16 1.44
CA PRO A 84 3.35 6.34 1.37
C PRO A 84 4.43 6.24 0.28
N THR A 85 4.06 5.79 -0.92
CA THR A 85 5.03 5.68 -2.03
C THR A 85 5.45 7.06 -2.56
N SER A 86 4.50 8.01 -2.65
CA SER A 86 4.74 9.34 -3.19
C SER A 86 5.15 10.37 -2.13
N TYR A 87 4.52 10.31 -0.95
CA TYR A 87 4.77 11.15 0.22
C TYR A 87 5.69 10.44 1.23
N ASN A 88 6.80 9.90 0.72
CA ASN A 88 7.69 9.00 1.43
C ASN A 88 8.63 9.67 2.45
N SER A 89 8.40 10.93 2.80
CA SER A 89 9.17 11.65 3.83
C SER A 89 8.62 11.43 5.23
N ILE A 90 7.37 10.98 5.36
CA ILE A 90 6.72 10.71 6.65
C ILE A 90 7.15 9.35 7.21
N THR A 91 7.34 9.30 8.52
CA THR A 91 7.69 8.10 9.27
C THR A 91 6.47 7.26 9.63
N GLU A 92 6.68 6.01 10.01
CA GLU A 92 5.62 5.15 10.53
C GLU A 92 5.06 5.70 11.85
N ASP A 93 5.92 6.22 12.74
CA ASP A 93 5.50 6.82 14.01
C ASP A 93 4.54 8.00 13.80
N GLU A 94 4.85 8.91 12.88
CA GLU A 94 3.95 10.02 12.52
C GLU A 94 2.62 9.53 11.92
N LEU A 95 2.63 8.43 11.16
CA LEU A 95 1.40 7.83 10.62
C LEU A 95 0.57 7.16 11.72
N ILE A 96 1.23 6.48 12.66
CA ILE A 96 0.59 5.84 13.83
C ILE A 96 -0.07 6.92 14.69
N GLU A 97 0.63 8.02 14.97
CA GLU A 97 0.09 9.18 15.69
C GLU A 97 -1.12 9.80 14.97
N ALA A 98 -1.14 9.76 13.64
CA ALA A 98 -2.28 10.19 12.84
C ALA A 98 -3.47 9.19 12.85
N GLY A 99 -3.33 8.02 13.47
CA GLY A 99 -4.38 7.00 13.57
C GLY A 99 -4.37 5.97 12.43
N VAL A 100 -3.28 5.85 11.69
CA VAL A 100 -3.11 4.81 10.66
C VAL A 100 -2.84 3.46 11.33
N SER A 101 -3.49 2.42 10.84
CA SER A 101 -3.34 1.05 11.36
C SER A 101 -2.43 0.16 10.49
N VAL A 102 -2.36 0.43 9.18
CA VAL A 102 -1.56 -0.36 8.23
C VAL A 102 -0.83 0.55 7.25
N VAL A 103 0.48 0.35 7.12
CA VAL A 103 1.34 1.04 6.15
C VAL A 103 1.80 0.04 5.09
N ILE A 104 1.58 0.36 3.81
CA ILE A 104 1.98 -0.50 2.69
C ILE A 104 3.11 0.15 1.89
N TYR A 105 4.29 -0.49 1.90
CA TYR A 105 5.41 -0.17 1.00
C TYR A 105 5.27 -0.89 -0.35
N ALA A 106 4.37 -0.39 -1.20
CA ALA A 106 3.84 -1.13 -2.34
C ALA A 106 4.86 -1.67 -3.38
N ASN A 107 5.94 -0.95 -3.68
CA ASN A 107 6.79 -1.29 -4.84
C ASN A 107 8.31 -1.12 -4.64
N HIS A 108 8.77 -0.92 -3.41
CA HIS A 108 10.17 -0.60 -3.12
C HIS A 108 11.11 -1.79 -3.40
N LEU A 109 10.70 -3.01 -3.07
CA LEU A 109 11.49 -4.22 -3.31
C LEU A 109 11.65 -4.52 -4.81
N LEU A 110 10.59 -4.33 -5.59
CA LEU A 110 10.66 -4.52 -7.05
C LEU A 110 11.52 -3.44 -7.73
N ARG A 111 11.38 -2.17 -7.32
CA ARG A 111 12.17 -1.06 -7.89
C ARG A 111 13.66 -1.18 -7.55
N SER A 112 13.98 -1.64 -6.34
CA SER A 112 15.38 -1.88 -5.95
C SER A 112 15.97 -3.07 -6.69
N SER A 113 15.25 -4.19 -6.80
CA SER A 113 15.74 -5.36 -7.54
C SER A 113 15.95 -5.04 -9.02
N PHE A 114 15.07 -4.26 -9.65
CA PHE A 114 15.20 -3.86 -11.06
C PHE A 114 16.54 -3.16 -11.37
N ASN A 115 16.95 -2.23 -10.52
CA ASN A 115 18.21 -1.51 -10.71
C ASN A 115 19.43 -2.45 -10.61
N VAL A 116 19.41 -3.37 -9.65
CA VAL A 116 20.48 -4.36 -9.46
C VAL A 116 20.51 -5.35 -10.63
N MET A 117 19.35 -5.88 -11.03
CA MET A 117 19.21 -6.78 -12.18
C MET A 117 19.75 -6.14 -13.47
N LYS A 118 19.39 -4.87 -13.73
CA LYS A 118 19.91 -4.11 -14.88
C LYS A 118 21.43 -3.95 -14.82
N THR A 119 21.99 -3.68 -13.64
CA THR A 119 23.43 -3.55 -13.44
C THR A 119 24.16 -4.86 -13.73
N VAL A 120 23.67 -5.97 -13.16
CA VAL A 120 24.20 -7.31 -13.39
C VAL A 120 24.17 -7.68 -14.87
N ALA A 121 23.05 -7.44 -15.56
CA ALA A 121 22.91 -7.71 -16.99
C ALA A 121 23.93 -6.93 -17.84
N ASN A 122 24.09 -5.63 -17.57
CA ASN A 122 25.08 -4.80 -18.24
C ASN A 122 26.52 -5.26 -17.98
N MET A 123 26.83 -5.69 -16.76
CA MET A 123 28.16 -6.21 -16.42
C MET A 123 28.46 -7.51 -17.16
N ILE A 124 27.50 -8.43 -17.21
CA ILE A 124 27.64 -9.69 -17.95
C ILE A 124 27.87 -9.40 -19.44
N LEU A 125 27.08 -8.50 -20.02
CA LEU A 125 27.21 -8.09 -21.43
C LEU A 125 28.57 -7.45 -21.72
N PHE A 126 29.01 -6.50 -20.90
CA PHE A 126 30.27 -5.77 -21.10
C PHE A 126 31.50 -6.66 -20.93
N TRP A 127 31.52 -7.52 -19.91
CA TRP A 127 32.69 -8.35 -19.60
C TRP A 127 32.68 -9.73 -20.29
N GLY A 128 31.57 -10.12 -20.91
CA GLY A 128 31.38 -11.44 -21.52
C GLY A 128 31.41 -12.59 -20.51
N ARG A 129 31.29 -12.31 -19.21
CA ARG A 129 31.32 -13.30 -18.11
C ARG A 129 30.73 -12.74 -16.82
N ALA A 130 30.27 -13.62 -15.94
CA ALA A 130 29.58 -13.25 -14.70
C ALA A 130 30.49 -12.92 -13.51
N ASN A 131 31.81 -13.20 -13.55
CA ASN A 131 32.69 -13.11 -12.37
C ASN A 131 32.63 -11.76 -11.62
N LYS A 132 32.54 -10.63 -12.32
CA LYS A 132 32.39 -9.32 -11.66
C LYS A 132 30.97 -9.07 -11.16
N ALA A 133 29.96 -9.57 -11.88
CA ALA A 133 28.56 -9.39 -11.54
C ALA A 133 28.14 -10.23 -10.33
N ASP A 134 28.80 -11.37 -10.12
CA ASP A 134 28.54 -12.31 -9.03
C ASP A 134 28.61 -11.66 -7.63
N LYS A 135 29.44 -10.62 -7.48
CA LYS A 135 29.56 -9.83 -6.23
C LYS A 135 28.27 -9.08 -5.85
N LEU A 136 27.35 -8.87 -6.79
CA LEU A 136 26.06 -8.20 -6.57
C LEU A 136 24.92 -9.20 -6.36
N CYS A 137 25.19 -10.50 -6.55
CA CYS A 137 24.20 -11.55 -6.41
C CYS A 137 24.22 -12.10 -4.99
N THR A 138 23.04 -12.46 -4.48
CA THR A 138 22.95 -13.31 -3.29
C THR A 138 23.64 -14.64 -3.57
N PRO A 139 24.48 -15.16 -2.65
CA PRO A 139 25.11 -16.46 -2.83
C PRO A 139 24.08 -17.55 -3.13
N VAL A 140 24.37 -18.44 -4.07
CA VAL A 140 23.47 -19.53 -4.47
C VAL A 140 23.05 -20.39 -3.27
N LYS A 141 23.96 -20.61 -2.32
CA LYS A 141 23.69 -21.35 -1.08
C LYS A 141 22.59 -20.70 -0.23
N ASP A 142 22.54 -19.38 -0.16
CA ASP A 142 21.51 -18.68 0.62
C ASP A 142 20.17 -18.67 -0.11
N LEU A 143 20.18 -18.66 -1.45
CA LEU A 143 18.97 -18.84 -2.24
C LEU A 143 18.36 -20.23 -2.03
N PHE A 144 19.17 -21.29 -1.95
CA PHE A 144 18.67 -22.65 -1.70
C PHE A 144 17.92 -22.76 -0.36
N LYS A 145 18.45 -22.14 0.71
CA LYS A 145 17.76 -22.07 2.01
C LYS A 145 16.36 -21.45 1.90
N VAL A 146 16.19 -20.43 1.06
CA VAL A 146 14.90 -19.74 0.88
C VAL A 146 13.89 -20.60 0.11
N VAL A 147 14.35 -21.42 -0.84
CA VAL A 147 13.47 -22.29 -1.66
C VAL A 147 13.36 -23.73 -1.13
N GLY A 148 13.86 -23.99 0.08
CA GLY A 148 13.77 -25.30 0.73
C GLY A 148 14.66 -26.38 0.10
N LYS A 149 15.81 -25.99 -0.45
CA LYS A 149 16.84 -26.90 -0.96
C LYS A 149 18.11 -26.86 -0.12
#